data_AF-A0A552V620-F1
#
_entry.id   AF-A0A552V620-F1
#
_cell.length_a   1.000
_cell.length_b   1.000
_cell.length_c   1.000
_cell.angle_alpha   90.00
_cell.angle_beta   90.00
_cell.angle_gamma   90.00
#
_symmetry.space_group_name_H-M   'P 1'
#
loop_
_entity.id
_entity.type
_entity.pdbx_description
1 polymer ?
#
loop_
_entity_poly.entity_id
_entity_poly.type
_entity_poly.pdbx_seq_one_letter_code
_entity_poly.pdbx_strand_id
1 'polypeptide(L)'
;MNNTLFPVFLKTETARFLIVGGGNVGLEKTQTLLRQNPDVSITIVSISILPELKKVVTQHPKVKYQAKNFEESDVINADFVIAATNDKELNTAIKTCANSRNILVNAADQPQLCDFYLGSIVNKGSLKIAISTNGKSPVLARRMREHLEEAIPEDINDSIDSLNAFRNSHKGSFQEKLADLNRITQNLSATSPAYINKLNYRYLGLEVLVMLIVFVAGYGLSTVLSFTALLGYVQNIPIGFK
;
A
#
# COMPACT_ATOMS: atom_id res chain seq x y z
N MET A 1 17.48 3.34 12.15
CA MET A 1 16.19 4.01 11.86
C MET A 1 15.15 3.41 12.78
N ASN A 2 14.46 4.21 13.60
CA ASN A 2 13.44 3.67 14.51
C ASN A 2 12.09 3.57 13.76
N ASN A 3 11.52 2.36 13.75
CA ASN A 3 10.16 2.11 13.31
C ASN A 3 9.27 2.04 14.56
N THR A 4 8.57 3.12 14.87
CA THR A 4 7.84 3.29 16.15
C THR A 4 6.31 3.24 15.99
N LEU A 5 5.79 3.06 14.78
CA LEU A 5 4.35 2.93 14.57
C LEU A 5 3.88 1.56 15.06
N PHE A 6 2.83 1.57 15.88
CA PHE A 6 2.13 0.37 16.29
C PHE A 6 0.87 0.19 15.43
N PRO A 7 0.76 -0.90 14.65
CA PRO A 7 -0.40 -1.11 13.79
C PRO A 7 -1.62 -1.54 14.63
N VAL A 8 -2.74 -0.85 14.44
CA VAL A 8 -4.02 -1.17 15.08
C VAL A 8 -5.14 -1.12 14.05
N PHE A 9 -6.11 -2.03 14.18
CA PHE A 9 -7.36 -1.95 13.43
C PHE A 9 -8.43 -1.31 14.31
N LEU A 10 -8.93 -0.15 13.87
CA LEU A 10 -9.96 0.60 14.58
C LEU A 10 -11.37 0.12 14.16
N LYS A 11 -12.22 -0.10 15.16
CA LYS A 11 -13.67 -0.29 14.99
C LYS A 11 -14.37 1.04 14.71
N THR A 12 -14.54 1.37 13.44
CA THR A 12 -15.06 2.68 13.01
C THR A 12 -16.56 2.86 13.25
N GLU A 13 -17.29 1.79 13.57
CA GLU A 13 -18.69 1.84 13.99
C GLU A 13 -18.88 2.57 15.34
N THR A 14 -17.84 2.63 16.16
CA THR A 14 -17.83 3.36 17.45
C THR A 14 -17.08 4.68 17.39
N ALA A 15 -16.41 4.98 16.27
CA ALA A 15 -15.54 6.14 16.13
C ALA A 15 -16.25 7.30 15.42
N ARG A 16 -16.00 8.52 15.90
CA ARG A 16 -16.48 9.77 15.30
C ARG A 16 -15.30 10.52 14.68
N PHE A 17 -15.36 10.72 13.38
CA PHE A 17 -14.35 11.47 12.63
C PHE A 17 -14.82 12.90 12.38
N LEU A 18 -13.96 13.87 12.70
CA LEU A 18 -14.06 15.24 12.20
C LEU A 18 -13.06 15.42 11.06
N ILE A 19 -13.52 15.90 9.91
CA ILE A 19 -12.68 16.29 8.78
C ILE A 19 -12.79 17.80 8.62
N VAL A 20 -11.67 18.50 8.76
CA VAL A 20 -11.61 19.95 8.56
C VAL A 20 -11.01 20.22 7.19
N GLY A 21 -11.80 20.76 6.27
CA GLY A 21 -11.43 21.00 4.88
C GLY A 21 -12.26 20.19 3.88
N GLY A 22 -12.83 20.90 2.91
CA GLY A 22 -13.76 20.35 1.90
C GLY A 22 -13.17 20.08 0.52
N GLY A 23 -11.85 20.18 0.36
CA GLY A 23 -11.15 20.00 -0.91
C GLY A 23 -10.88 18.54 -1.29
N ASN A 24 -9.94 18.31 -2.20
CA ASN A 24 -9.58 16.98 -2.71
C ASN A 24 -9.15 16.02 -1.59
N VAL A 25 -8.34 16.50 -0.64
CA VAL A 25 -7.89 15.71 0.51
C VAL A 25 -9.07 15.30 1.39
N GLY A 26 -9.96 16.24 1.72
CA GLY A 26 -11.16 15.97 2.52
C GLY A 26 -12.07 14.93 1.85
N LEU A 27 -12.27 15.05 0.54
CA LEU A 27 -12.99 14.07 -0.27
C LEU A 27 -12.33 12.68 -0.23
N GLU A 28 -11.03 12.60 -0.48
CA GLU A 28 -10.27 11.35 -0.48
C GLU A 28 -10.36 10.63 0.88
N LYS A 29 -10.21 11.38 1.99
CA LYS A 29 -10.29 10.79 3.34
C LYS A 29 -11.70 10.35 3.69
N THR A 30 -12.71 11.15 3.31
CA THR A 30 -14.13 10.77 3.49
C THR A 30 -14.44 9.47 2.74
N GLN A 31 -14.07 9.38 1.47
CA GLN A 31 -14.30 8.18 0.66
C GLN A 31 -13.50 6.98 1.18
N THR A 32 -12.28 7.19 1.67
CA THR A 32 -11.47 6.12 2.24
C THR A 32 -12.13 5.54 3.49
N LEU A 33 -12.61 6.38 4.41
CA LEU A 33 -13.34 5.93 5.59
C LEU A 33 -14.63 5.18 5.22
N LEU A 34 -15.42 5.72 4.28
CA LEU A 34 -16.67 5.11 3.82
C LEU A 34 -16.46 3.75 3.11
N ARG A 35 -15.37 3.61 2.34
CA ARG A 35 -15.01 2.31 1.72
C ARG A 35 -14.67 1.25 2.76
N GLN A 36 -14.13 1.64 3.92
CA GLN A 36 -13.85 0.69 5.00
C GLN A 36 -15.10 0.34 5.80
N ASN A 37 -15.96 1.34 6.03
CA ASN A 37 -17.21 1.16 6.74
C ASN A 37 -18.23 2.23 6.25
N PRO A 38 -19.29 1.85 5.50
CA PRO A 38 -20.32 2.79 5.05
C PRO A 38 -21.09 3.47 6.18
N ASP A 39 -21.06 2.88 7.37
CA ASP A 39 -21.78 3.30 8.58
C ASP A 39 -20.94 4.17 9.54
N VAL A 40 -19.73 4.57 9.15
CA VAL A 40 -18.86 5.44 9.93
C VAL A 40 -19.47 6.83 10.13
N SER A 41 -19.30 7.40 11.33
CA SER A 41 -19.75 8.77 11.62
C SER A 41 -18.68 9.78 11.20
N ILE A 42 -19.02 10.67 10.27
CA ILE A 42 -18.11 11.71 9.76
C ILE A 42 -18.82 13.06 9.86
N THR A 43 -18.14 14.05 10.43
CA THR A 43 -18.54 15.46 10.34
C THR A 43 -17.49 16.21 9.54
N ILE A 44 -17.94 16.97 8.55
CA ILE A 44 -17.08 17.77 7.66
C ILE A 44 -17.32 19.24 7.97
N VAL A 45 -16.26 19.96 8.34
CA VAL A 45 -16.29 21.41 8.59
C VAL A 45 -15.46 22.10 7.52
N SER A 46 -16.11 22.98 6.75
CA SER A 46 -15.45 23.79 5.72
C SER A 46 -16.39 24.90 5.25
N ILE A 47 -15.84 26.02 4.76
CA ILE A 47 -16.63 27.11 4.16
C ILE A 47 -17.36 26.61 2.90
N SER A 48 -16.67 25.78 2.11
CA SER A 48 -17.18 25.16 0.90
C SER A 48 -16.63 23.76 0.73
N ILE A 49 -17.34 22.93 -0.04
CA ILE A 49 -16.95 21.56 -0.37
C ILE A 49 -17.03 21.34 -1.87
N LEU A 50 -16.24 20.40 -2.38
CA LEU A 50 -16.32 19.97 -3.77
C LEU A 50 -17.71 19.40 -4.12
N PRO A 51 -18.20 19.55 -5.37
CA PRO A 51 -19.46 18.97 -5.82
C PRO A 51 -19.56 17.45 -5.57
N GLU A 52 -18.45 16.72 -5.73
CA GLU A 52 -18.35 15.29 -5.48
C GLU A 52 -18.54 14.98 -4.00
N LEU A 53 -17.94 15.77 -3.12
CA LEU A 53 -18.11 15.62 -1.66
C LEU A 53 -19.55 15.93 -1.24
N LYS A 54 -20.19 16.91 -1.89
CA LYS A 54 -21.61 17.21 -1.68
C LYS A 54 -22.50 16.00 -2.04
N LYS A 55 -22.21 15.30 -3.13
CA LYS A 55 -22.92 14.06 -3.50
C LYS A 55 -22.75 12.98 -2.42
N VAL A 56 -21.52 12.79 -1.92
CA VAL A 56 -21.24 11.84 -0.83
C VAL A 56 -22.05 12.17 0.43
N VAL A 57 -22.06 13.44 0.86
CA VAL A 57 -22.85 13.90 2.01
C VAL A 57 -24.34 13.60 1.82
N THR A 58 -24.89 13.80 0.62
CA THR A 58 -26.31 13.51 0.34
C THR A 58 -26.64 12.01 0.30
N GLN A 59 -25.67 11.17 -0.05
CA GLN A 59 -25.85 9.71 -0.18
C GLN A 59 -25.69 8.98 1.15
N HIS A 60 -24.97 9.56 2.11
CA HIS A 60 -24.61 8.92 3.37
C HIS A 60 -25.14 9.70 4.58
N PRO A 61 -26.26 9.27 5.22
CA PRO A 61 -26.90 10.00 6.32
C PRO A 61 -26.01 10.26 7.55
N LYS A 62 -24.97 9.45 7.75
CA LYS A 62 -24.01 9.59 8.86
C LYS A 62 -22.85 10.54 8.56
N VAL A 63 -22.77 11.06 7.33
CA VAL A 63 -21.83 12.09 6.91
C VAL A 63 -22.53 13.44 7.00
N LYS A 64 -22.13 14.26 7.98
CA LYS A 64 -22.69 15.60 8.20
C LYS A 64 -21.76 16.65 7.63
N TYR A 65 -22.32 17.68 7.01
CA TYR A 65 -21.56 18.84 6.53
C TYR A 65 -22.00 20.11 7.27
N GLN A 66 -21.02 20.88 7.72
CA GLN A 66 -21.21 22.18 8.35
C GLN A 66 -20.48 23.24 7.54
N ALA A 67 -21.26 24.10 6.89
CA ALA A 67 -20.77 25.20 6.06
C ALA A 67 -20.32 26.39 6.93
N LYS A 68 -19.13 26.28 7.54
CA LYS A 68 -18.56 27.29 8.45
C LYS A 68 -17.03 27.22 8.46
N ASN A 69 -16.42 28.24 9.05
CA ASN A 69 -15.03 28.16 9.48
C ASN A 69 -14.89 27.15 10.64
N PHE A 70 -13.70 26.59 10.79
CA PHE A 70 -13.37 25.77 11.95
C PHE A 70 -13.40 26.61 13.23
N GLU A 71 -14.04 26.07 14.26
CA GLU A 71 -14.04 26.59 15.61
C GLU A 71 -13.57 25.50 16.57
N GLU A 72 -12.90 25.87 17.66
CA GLU A 72 -12.39 24.90 18.64
C GLU A 72 -13.49 24.02 19.25
N SER A 73 -14.74 24.48 19.30
CA SER A 73 -15.86 23.66 19.77
C SER A 73 -16.16 22.47 18.85
N ASP A 74 -15.74 22.52 17.58
CA ASP A 74 -16.05 21.47 16.60
C ASP A 74 -15.35 20.15 16.94
N VAL A 75 -14.23 20.17 17.68
CA VAL A 75 -13.53 18.95 18.08
C VAL A 75 -14.21 18.22 19.24
N ILE A 76 -15.10 18.87 20.01
CA ILE A 76 -15.62 18.33 21.30
C ILE A 76 -16.29 16.95 21.13
N ASN A 77 -16.91 16.69 19.98
CA ASN A 77 -17.63 15.45 19.71
C ASN A 77 -16.90 14.50 18.76
N ALA A 78 -15.58 14.67 18.58
CA ALA A 78 -14.76 13.82 17.72
C ALA A 78 -13.83 12.93 18.55
N ASP A 79 -13.58 11.72 18.06
CA ASP A 79 -12.55 10.83 18.59
C ASP A 79 -11.26 10.90 17.76
N PHE A 80 -11.41 11.25 16.47
CA PHE A 80 -10.33 11.45 15.52
C PHE A 80 -10.58 12.71 14.69
N VAL A 81 -9.52 13.46 14.43
CA VAL A 81 -9.55 14.64 13.55
C VAL A 81 -8.64 14.42 12.36
N ILE A 82 -9.12 14.79 11.17
CA ILE A 82 -8.35 14.85 9.94
C ILE A 82 -8.28 16.31 9.50
N ALA A 83 -7.10 16.90 9.62
CA ALA A 83 -6.79 18.22 9.10
C ALA A 83 -6.46 18.11 7.60
N ALA A 84 -7.39 18.57 6.77
CA ALA A 84 -7.37 18.46 5.31
C ALA A 84 -7.43 19.84 4.63
N THR A 85 -6.88 20.86 5.29
CA THR A 85 -6.79 22.23 4.76
C THR A 85 -5.40 22.51 4.18
N ASN A 86 -5.31 23.53 3.31
CA ASN A 86 -4.02 24.01 2.80
C ASN A 86 -3.34 25.03 3.74
N ASP A 87 -3.99 25.38 4.85
CA ASP A 87 -3.50 26.36 5.82
C ASP A 87 -2.74 25.64 6.93
N LYS A 88 -1.42 25.84 6.95
CA LYS A 88 -0.52 25.19 7.92
C LYS A 88 -0.74 25.70 9.34
N GLU A 89 -1.07 26.98 9.49
CA GLU A 89 -1.31 27.60 10.80
C GLU A 89 -2.62 27.04 11.38
N LEU A 90 -3.67 26.99 10.56
CA LEU A 90 -4.93 26.37 10.93
C LEU A 90 -4.76 24.89 11.29
N ASN A 91 -4.01 24.11 10.49
CA ASN A 91 -3.77 22.70 10.80
C ASN A 91 -2.99 22.53 12.14
N THR A 92 -2.11 23.47 12.48
CA THR A 92 -1.41 23.50 13.78
C THR A 92 -2.34 23.87 14.93
N ALA A 93 -3.25 24.82 14.72
CA ALA A 93 -4.28 25.18 15.70
C ALA A 93 -5.24 24.02 15.96
N ILE A 94 -5.72 23.35 14.90
CA ILE A 94 -6.54 22.12 14.99
C ILE A 94 -5.80 21.07 15.82
N LYS A 95 -4.52 20.84 15.51
CA LYS A 95 -3.67 19.88 16.23
C LYS A 95 -3.60 20.18 17.72
N THR A 96 -3.29 21.42 18.07
CA THR A 96 -3.14 21.84 19.46
C THR A 96 -4.47 21.71 20.22
N CYS A 97 -5.55 22.17 19.62
CA CYS A 97 -6.90 22.10 20.18
C CYS A 97 -7.35 20.65 20.43
N ALA A 98 -7.18 19.76 19.45
CA ALA A 98 -7.56 18.35 19.55
C ALA A 98 -6.70 17.60 20.59
N ASN A 99 -5.37 17.76 20.56
CA ASN A 99 -4.48 17.07 21.50
C ASN A 99 -4.73 17.47 22.96
N SER A 100 -5.09 18.74 23.22
CA SER A 100 -5.47 19.19 24.57
C SER A 100 -6.69 18.45 25.16
N ARG A 101 -7.44 17.74 24.31
CA ARG A 101 -8.62 16.94 24.66
C ARG A 101 -8.41 15.43 24.45
N ASN A 102 -7.16 14.99 24.25
CA ASN A 102 -6.79 13.60 23.93
C ASN A 102 -7.40 13.06 22.62
N ILE A 103 -7.71 13.95 21.68
CA ILE A 103 -8.24 13.58 20.37
C ILE A 103 -7.07 13.43 19.39
N LEU A 104 -7.01 12.29 18.70
CA LEU A 104 -5.90 11.98 17.79
C LEU A 104 -6.09 12.70 16.45
N VAL A 105 -4.99 13.22 15.91
CA VAL A 105 -5.00 14.02 14.67
C VAL A 105 -4.19 13.36 13.57
N ASN A 106 -4.71 13.40 12.35
CA ASN A 106 -3.97 13.15 11.12
C ASN A 106 -4.02 14.41 10.26
N ALA A 107 -2.87 14.89 9.80
CA ALA A 107 -2.78 16.03 8.88
C ALA A 107 -2.16 15.57 7.57
N ALA A 108 -2.86 15.83 6.45
CA ALA A 108 -2.35 15.47 5.14
C ALA A 108 -1.08 16.28 4.82
N ASP A 109 -0.08 15.62 4.24
CA ASP A 109 1.21 16.21 3.84
C ASP A 109 1.98 16.93 4.97
N GLN A 110 1.60 16.72 6.24
CA GLN A 110 2.24 17.30 7.41
C GLN A 110 2.51 16.23 8.48
N PRO A 111 3.47 15.31 8.26
CA PRO A 111 3.75 14.18 9.16
C PRO A 111 4.01 14.57 10.62
N GLN A 112 4.59 15.75 10.85
CA GLN A 112 4.88 16.29 12.19
C GLN A 112 3.62 16.62 13.00
N LEU A 113 2.45 16.77 12.36
CA LEU A 113 1.17 17.02 13.02
C LEU A 113 0.35 15.74 13.22
N CYS A 114 0.81 14.59 12.73
CA CYS A 114 0.08 13.32 12.81
C CYS A 114 0.39 12.56 14.10
N ASP A 115 -0.63 12.17 14.87
CA ASP A 115 -0.54 11.12 15.89
C ASP A 115 -0.72 9.72 15.29
N PHE A 116 -1.45 9.63 14.19
CA PHE A 116 -1.74 8.38 13.50
C PHE A 116 -1.66 8.55 11.99
N TYR A 117 -1.52 7.42 11.29
CA TYR A 117 -1.46 7.36 9.83
C TYR A 117 -2.59 6.51 9.28
N LEU A 118 -3.21 6.98 8.21
CA LEU A 118 -4.07 6.16 7.36
C LEU A 118 -3.17 5.41 6.38
N GLY A 119 -2.94 4.12 6.63
CA GLY A 119 -2.11 3.24 5.79
C GLY A 119 -2.78 2.89 4.46
N SER A 120 -2.02 2.27 3.55
CA SER A 120 -2.62 1.58 2.40
C SER A 120 -3.26 0.29 2.88
N ILE A 121 -4.49 0.02 2.46
CA ILE A 121 -5.27 -1.11 2.99
C ILE A 121 -5.71 -2.02 1.84
N VAL A 122 -5.33 -3.29 1.91
CA VAL A 122 -5.95 -4.37 1.13
C VAL A 122 -7.23 -4.77 1.86
N ASN A 123 -8.34 -4.87 1.15
CA ASN A 123 -9.64 -5.23 1.72
C ASN A 123 -10.32 -6.30 0.86
N LYS A 124 -10.32 -7.56 1.32
CA LYS A 124 -10.93 -8.71 0.62
C LYS A 124 -11.87 -9.46 1.56
N GLY A 125 -13.17 -9.21 1.44
CA GLY A 125 -14.17 -9.74 2.38
C GLY A 125 -13.79 -9.38 3.83
N SER A 126 -13.62 -10.40 4.66
CA SER A 126 -13.22 -10.26 6.06
C SER A 126 -11.71 -10.06 6.27
N LEU A 127 -10.87 -10.20 5.23
CA LEU A 127 -9.43 -10.01 5.31
C LEU A 127 -9.04 -8.53 5.11
N LYS A 128 -8.27 -7.99 6.05
CA LYS A 128 -7.64 -6.67 5.94
C LYS A 128 -6.13 -6.75 6.14
N ILE A 129 -5.37 -6.10 5.26
CA ILE A 129 -3.92 -5.93 5.42
C ILE A 129 -3.59 -4.45 5.36
N ALA A 130 -3.02 -3.90 6.45
CA ALA A 130 -2.56 -2.53 6.51
C ALA A 130 -1.07 -2.45 6.21
N ILE A 131 -0.69 -1.55 5.31
CA ILE A 131 0.66 -1.35 4.82
C ILE A 131 1.07 0.09 5.13
N SER A 132 2.19 0.24 5.84
CA SER A 132 2.77 1.54 6.18
C SER A 132 4.24 1.59 5.82
N THR A 133 4.68 2.76 5.38
CA THR A 133 6.10 3.10 5.17
C THR A 133 6.56 4.17 6.16
N ASN A 134 5.85 4.35 7.29
CA ASN A 134 6.04 5.46 8.23
C ASN A 134 5.98 6.83 7.54
N GLY A 135 5.09 6.96 6.56
CA GLY A 135 4.95 8.16 5.74
C GLY A 135 6.08 8.40 4.73
N LYS A 136 7.11 7.56 4.67
CA LYS A 136 8.30 7.79 3.82
C LYS A 136 8.07 7.56 2.33
N SER A 137 7.18 6.63 1.97
CA SER A 137 6.88 6.33 0.57
C SER A 137 5.43 5.88 0.39
N PRO A 138 4.50 6.82 0.15
CA PRO A 138 3.11 6.50 -0.19
C PRO A 138 3.00 5.66 -1.47
N VAL A 139 3.88 5.92 -2.45
CA VAL A 139 3.90 5.21 -3.74
C VAL A 139 4.23 3.73 -3.54
N LEU A 140 5.24 3.41 -2.72
CA LEU A 140 5.57 2.01 -2.44
C LEU A 140 4.45 1.30 -1.67
N ALA A 141 3.85 1.97 -0.67
CA ALA A 141 2.72 1.41 0.06
C ALA A 141 1.55 1.09 -0.88
N ARG A 142 1.27 1.97 -1.84
CA ARG A 142 0.23 1.76 -2.85
C ARG A 142 0.53 0.57 -3.77
N ARG A 143 1.76 0.47 -4.28
CA ARG A 143 2.17 -0.66 -5.15
C ARG A 143 2.13 -2.00 -4.41
N MET A 144 2.53 -2.02 -3.14
CA MET A 144 2.42 -3.22 -2.30
C MET A 144 0.97 -3.63 -2.07
N ARG A 145 0.07 -2.66 -1.86
CA ARG A 145 -1.37 -2.91 -1.76
C ARG A 145 -1.91 -3.52 -3.06
N GLU A 146 -1.62 -2.89 -4.21
CA GLU A 146 -2.05 -3.38 -5.53
C GLU A 146 -1.57 -4.82 -5.78
N HIS A 147 -0.29 -5.09 -5.52
CA HIS A 147 0.27 -6.43 -5.66
C HIS A 147 -0.41 -7.47 -4.75
N LEU A 148 -0.66 -7.12 -3.48
CA LEU A 148 -1.33 -8.03 -2.54
C LEU A 148 -2.82 -8.22 -2.87
N GLU A 149 -3.50 -7.19 -3.36
CA GLU A 149 -4.87 -7.31 -3.88
C GLU A 149 -4.94 -8.30 -5.04
N GLU A 150 -3.99 -8.26 -5.97
CA GLU A 150 -3.93 -9.20 -7.10
C GLU A 150 -3.54 -10.62 -6.68
N ALA A 151 -2.57 -10.75 -5.75
CA ALA A 151 -2.04 -12.04 -5.35
C ALA A 151 -2.98 -12.86 -4.45
N ILE A 152 -3.85 -12.19 -3.68
CA ILE A 152 -4.79 -12.86 -2.78
C ILE A 152 -6.03 -13.30 -3.58
N PRO A 153 -6.45 -14.57 -3.53
CA PRO A 153 -7.66 -15.03 -4.21
C PRO A 153 -8.94 -14.31 -3.75
N GLU A 154 -9.95 -14.20 -4.63
CA GLU A 154 -11.24 -13.59 -4.27
C GLU A 154 -12.06 -14.45 -3.30
N ASP A 155 -11.90 -15.77 -3.34
CA ASP A 155 -12.55 -16.76 -2.47
C ASP A 155 -11.88 -16.89 -1.08
N ILE A 156 -10.93 -16.01 -0.76
CA ILE A 156 -10.27 -15.99 0.56
C ILE A 156 -11.27 -15.83 1.70
N ASN A 157 -12.40 -15.17 1.46
CA ASN A 157 -13.45 -15.02 2.47
C ASN A 157 -14.07 -16.37 2.84
N ASP A 158 -14.33 -17.24 1.87
CA ASP A 158 -14.92 -18.57 2.09
C ASP A 158 -13.96 -19.46 2.91
N SER A 159 -12.66 -19.31 2.66
CA SER A 159 -11.61 -19.96 3.45
C SER A 159 -11.62 -19.48 4.90
N ILE A 160 -11.76 -18.17 5.13
CA ILE A 160 -11.85 -17.58 6.48
C ILE A 160 -13.10 -18.08 7.22
N ASP A 161 -14.24 -18.10 6.54
CA ASP A 161 -15.51 -18.55 7.12
C ASP A 161 -15.46 -20.04 7.48
N SER A 162 -14.89 -20.86 6.60
CA SER A 162 -14.66 -22.30 6.85
C SER A 162 -13.77 -22.55 8.06
N LEU A 163 -12.67 -21.80 8.19
CA LEU A 163 -11.76 -21.89 9.34
C LEU A 163 -12.43 -21.45 10.64
N ASN A 164 -13.24 -20.39 10.61
CA ASN A 164 -13.98 -19.94 11.77
C ASN A 164 -15.05 -20.96 12.19
N ALA A 165 -15.78 -21.54 11.23
CA ALA A 165 -16.75 -22.60 11.49
C ALA A 165 -16.09 -23.83 12.13
N PHE A 166 -14.93 -24.26 11.61
CA PHE A 166 -14.12 -25.33 12.20
C PHE A 166 -13.70 -25.03 13.64
N ARG A 167 -13.19 -23.82 13.90
CA ARG A 167 -12.78 -23.37 15.24
C ARG A 167 -13.93 -23.43 16.26
N ASN A 168 -15.14 -23.10 15.81
CA ASN A 168 -16.34 -23.06 16.65
C ASN A 168 -16.96 -24.46 16.88
N SER A 169 -16.83 -25.38 15.91
CA SER A 169 -17.37 -26.75 16.00
C SER A 169 -16.49 -27.71 16.80
N HIS A 170 -15.17 -27.47 16.87
CA HIS A 170 -14.26 -28.31 17.64
C HIS A 170 -14.30 -27.99 19.16
N LYS A 171 -14.64 -29.00 19.97
CA LYS A 171 -14.45 -29.01 21.43
C LYS A 171 -13.09 -29.63 21.73
N GLY A 172 -12.16 -28.85 22.30
CA GLY A 172 -10.79 -29.25 22.61
C GLY A 172 -10.00 -28.07 23.20
N SER A 173 -8.82 -28.34 23.75
CA SER A 173 -7.94 -27.32 24.32
C SER A 173 -7.45 -26.33 23.23
N PHE A 174 -7.11 -25.10 23.60
CA PHE A 174 -6.61 -24.08 22.65
C PHE A 174 -5.40 -24.57 21.83
N GLN A 175 -4.55 -25.43 22.42
CA GLN A 175 -3.35 -25.97 21.79
C GLN A 175 -3.66 -26.99 20.70
N GLU A 176 -4.64 -27.88 20.91
CA GLU A 176 -5.11 -28.83 19.89
C GLU A 176 -5.74 -28.08 18.71
N LYS A 177 -6.54 -27.04 18.99
CA LYS A 177 -7.13 -26.17 17.96
C LYS A 177 -6.08 -25.48 17.10
N LEU A 178 -5.00 -24.99 17.71
CA LEU A 178 -3.90 -24.34 17.00
C LEU A 178 -3.11 -25.33 16.14
N ALA A 179 -2.87 -26.54 16.64
CA ALA A 179 -2.18 -27.59 15.89
C ALA A 179 -2.97 -28.00 14.64
N ASP A 180 -4.29 -28.19 14.77
CA ASP A 180 -5.16 -28.54 13.66
C ASP A 180 -5.30 -27.39 12.64
N LEU A 181 -5.46 -26.15 13.10
CA LEU A 181 -5.48 -24.99 12.20
C LEU A 181 -4.17 -24.89 11.41
N ASN A 182 -3.02 -24.97 12.10
CA ASN A 182 -1.71 -24.90 11.46
C ASN A 182 -1.51 -26.01 10.43
N ARG A 183 -2.00 -27.23 10.71
CA ARG A 183 -1.95 -28.36 9.77
C ARG A 183 -2.77 -28.09 8.51
N ILE A 184 -3.94 -27.45 8.63
CA ILE A 184 -4.81 -27.13 7.50
C ILE A 184 -4.27 -25.92 6.71
N THR A 185 -3.68 -24.94 7.38
CA THR A 185 -3.09 -23.73 6.74
C THR A 185 -1.64 -23.92 6.29
N GLN A 186 -1.02 -25.07 6.54
CA GLN A 186 0.33 -25.37 6.04
C GLN A 186 0.41 -25.25 4.52
N ASN A 187 -0.67 -25.59 3.80
CA ASN A 187 -0.74 -25.40 2.36
C ASN A 187 -0.84 -23.92 1.96
N LEU A 188 -1.51 -23.05 2.74
CA LEU A 188 -1.45 -21.59 2.52
C LEU A 188 -0.03 -21.04 2.73
N SER A 189 0.75 -21.64 3.62
CA SER A 189 2.18 -21.31 3.81
C SER A 189 3.06 -21.91 2.71
N ALA A 190 2.66 -23.04 2.13
CA ALA A 190 3.36 -23.74 1.06
C ALA A 190 2.95 -23.29 -0.35
N THR A 191 1.89 -22.49 -0.49
CA THR A 191 1.52 -21.87 -1.77
C THR A 191 2.25 -20.53 -1.96
N SER A 192 3.58 -20.58 -1.90
CA SER A 192 4.42 -19.72 -2.73
C SER A 192 5.57 -20.53 -3.34
N PRO A 193 5.29 -21.40 -4.33
CA PRO A 193 6.32 -21.99 -5.17
C PRO A 193 6.33 -21.27 -6.53
N ALA A 194 6.61 -19.97 -6.55
CA ALA A 194 7.02 -19.26 -7.76
C ALA A 194 7.55 -17.86 -7.40
N TYR A 195 8.76 -17.54 -7.87
CA TYR A 195 9.33 -16.19 -7.91
C TYR A 195 10.18 -15.68 -6.73
N ILE A 196 11.15 -16.47 -6.28
CA ILE A 196 12.50 -15.92 -6.04
C ILE A 196 13.45 -16.72 -6.93
N ASN A 197 13.56 -16.30 -8.19
CA ASN A 197 14.71 -16.70 -8.98
C ASN A 197 15.91 -15.96 -8.37
N LYS A 198 16.63 -16.64 -7.48
CA LYS A 198 17.95 -16.18 -7.03
C LYS A 198 18.84 -16.35 -8.25
N LEU A 199 18.88 -15.34 -9.13
CA LEU A 199 19.81 -15.32 -10.27
C LEU A 199 21.20 -15.63 -9.71
N ASN A 200 21.75 -16.77 -10.11
CA ASN A 200 23.09 -17.18 -9.70
C ASN A 200 24.10 -16.26 -10.41
N TYR A 201 24.36 -15.10 -9.82
CA TYR A 201 25.33 -14.10 -10.31
C TYR A 201 26.75 -14.65 -10.49
N ARG A 202 27.01 -15.89 -10.03
CA ARG A 202 28.29 -16.59 -10.21
C ARG A 202 28.66 -16.81 -11.69
N TYR A 203 27.69 -16.99 -12.58
CA TYR A 203 27.96 -17.24 -14.01
C TYR A 203 27.71 -16.01 -14.90
N LEU A 204 26.89 -15.05 -14.44
CA LEU A 204 26.59 -13.82 -15.18
C LEU A 204 27.85 -12.97 -15.42
N GLY A 205 28.74 -12.87 -14.42
CA GLY A 205 30.00 -12.15 -14.57
C GLY A 205 30.93 -12.77 -15.61
N LEU A 206 30.94 -14.11 -15.72
CA LEU A 206 31.75 -14.84 -16.70
C LEU A 206 31.21 -14.61 -18.12
N GLU A 207 29.89 -14.70 -18.32
CA GLU A 207 29.28 -14.46 -19.64
C GLU A 207 29.53 -13.03 -20.14
N VAL A 208 29.37 -12.03 -19.26
CA VAL A 208 29.66 -10.63 -19.59
C VAL A 208 31.14 -10.45 -19.95
N LEU A 209 32.05 -11.08 -19.19
CA LEU A 209 33.49 -11.02 -19.47
C LEU A 209 33.83 -11.66 -20.82
N VAL A 210 33.25 -12.83 -21.14
CA VAL A 210 33.46 -13.52 -22.43
C VAL A 210 32.94 -12.66 -23.58
N MET A 211 31.75 -12.05 -23.47
CA MET A 211 31.24 -11.15 -24.51
C MET A 211 32.15 -9.95 -24.73
N LEU A 212 32.71 -9.38 -23.64
CA LEU A 212 33.63 -8.24 -23.73
C LEU A 212 34.94 -8.63 -24.41
N ILE A 213 35.48 -9.83 -24.11
CA ILE A 213 36.67 -10.38 -24.79
C ILE A 213 36.40 -10.60 -26.27
N VAL A 214 35.27 -11.24 -26.64
CA VAL A 214 34.89 -11.46 -28.04
C VAL A 214 34.74 -10.13 -28.78
N PHE A 215 34.13 -9.13 -28.15
CA PHE A 215 33.98 -7.80 -28.73
C PHE A 215 35.32 -7.11 -28.97
N VAL A 216 36.22 -7.11 -27.98
CA VAL A 216 37.55 -6.51 -28.11
C VAL A 216 38.40 -7.26 -29.14
N ALA A 217 38.35 -8.59 -29.16
CA ALA A 217 39.05 -9.40 -30.15
C ALA A 217 38.51 -9.15 -31.56
N GLY A 218 37.19 -9.10 -31.74
CA GLY A 218 36.54 -8.77 -33.01
C GLY A 218 36.89 -7.36 -33.50
N TYR A 219 36.87 -6.37 -32.59
CA TYR A 219 37.29 -5.01 -32.90
C TYR A 219 38.76 -4.95 -33.31
N GLY A 220 39.65 -5.57 -32.53
CA GLY A 220 41.07 -5.69 -32.86
C GLY A 220 41.30 -6.36 -34.22
N LEU A 221 40.61 -7.46 -34.50
CA LEU A 221 40.69 -8.15 -35.77
C LEU A 221 40.23 -7.26 -36.93
N SER A 222 39.16 -6.46 -36.74
CA SER A 222 38.70 -5.51 -37.76
C SER A 222 39.69 -4.37 -38.05
N THR A 223 40.55 -4.01 -37.08
CA THR A 223 41.59 -2.98 -37.29
C THR A 223 42.77 -3.49 -38.10
N VAL A 224 43.06 -4.79 -38.06
CA VAL A 224 44.20 -5.41 -38.77
C VAL A 224 43.74 -6.02 -40.11
N LEU A 225 42.56 -6.61 -40.15
CA LEU A 225 41.98 -7.26 -41.33
C LEU A 225 40.75 -6.49 -41.80
N SER A 226 40.92 -5.77 -42.91
CA SER A 226 39.78 -5.20 -43.63
C SER A 226 38.88 -6.31 -44.20
N PHE A 227 37.57 -6.07 -44.23
CA PHE A 227 36.59 -7.02 -44.75
C PHE A 227 36.88 -7.45 -46.21
N THR A 228 37.46 -6.54 -47.01
CA THR A 228 37.87 -6.80 -48.39
C THR A 228 39.04 -7.78 -48.48
N ALA A 229 40.01 -7.70 -47.57
CA ALA A 229 41.11 -8.66 -47.51
C ALA A 229 40.61 -10.06 -47.15
N LEU A 230 39.66 -10.17 -46.22
CA LEU A 230 39.10 -11.44 -45.77
C LEU A 230 38.29 -12.16 -46.86
N LEU A 231 37.52 -11.41 -47.67
CA LEU A 231 36.85 -11.92 -48.88
C LEU A 231 37.84 -12.45 -49.92
N GLY A 232 38.98 -11.76 -50.10
CA GLY A 232 40.05 -12.19 -51.00
C GLY A 232 40.68 -13.53 -50.59
N TYR A 233 40.84 -13.79 -49.29
CA TYR A 233 41.34 -15.08 -48.79
C TYR A 233 40.34 -16.23 -49.01
N VAL A 234 39.04 -15.98 -48.82
CA VAL A 234 37.98 -17.00 -49.02
C VAL A 234 37.85 -17.40 -50.49
N GLN A 235 38.03 -16.46 -51.43
CA GLN A 235 38.00 -16.76 -52.86
C GLN A 235 39.19 -17.60 -53.35
N ASN A 236 40.30 -17.60 -52.60
CA ASN A 236 41.52 -18.34 -52.96
C ASN A 236 41.67 -19.68 -52.21
N ILE A 237 40.61 -20.17 -51.56
CA ILE A 237 40.64 -21.50 -50.91
C ILE A 237 40.64 -22.58 -52.01
N PRO A 238 41.67 -23.44 -52.09
CA PRO A 238 41.73 -24.52 -53.07
C PRO A 238 40.53 -25.46 -52.95
N ILE A 239 40.00 -25.90 -54.08
CA ILE A 239 38.74 -26.67 -54.19
C ILE A 239 38.77 -28.02 -53.44
N GLY A 240 39.94 -28.49 -53.00
CA GLY A 240 40.08 -29.74 -52.22
C GLY A 240 39.64 -29.69 -50.76
N PHE A 241 39.18 -28.54 -50.26
CA PHE A 241 38.66 -28.37 -48.88
C PHE A 241 37.23 -27.79 -48.82
N LYS A 242 36.51 -27.74 -49.95
CA LYS A 242 35.07 -27.41 -49.96
C LYS A 242 34.20 -28.63 -49.74
#